data_AF-A0AAF0WKZ5-F1
#
_entry.id   AF-A0AAF0WKZ5-F1
#
_cell.length_a   1.000
_cell.length_b   1.000
_cell.length_c   1.000
_cell.angle_alpha   90.00
_cell.angle_beta   90.00
_cell.angle_gamma   90.00
#
_symmetry.space_group_name_H-M   'P 1'
#
loop_
_entity.id
_entity.type
_entity.pdbx_description
1 polymer ?
#
loop_
_entity_poly.entity_id
_entity_poly.type
_entity_poly.pdbx_seq_one_letter_code
_entity_poly.pdbx_strand_id
1 'polypeptide(L)'
;MAILSTSTLLSPKLSTLSYLPPPATCFYSLRSALRRPPPSFAVVLCASNATRGVAELVADKQSSLSSHPRTFLDARSGEELISGIQREKEAGMLPSHVAHGMEELYHNYKDAVFQSGVPNAEDIVLSNMAVALDRISNVVKDPFLFSPYHEAIREPFDYYTFAQDYIRPLINFGHSYVGNISLFSEMEEKLRQGDNVILISNHQTEADPAVIALLLESTHPYIGEGVTYIAGDRVVTDPLCKPFSMGRNLLCVYSKKHMNDDLELVDMKKRANTRSLKEMALLLRSGSKIIWIAPSGGRDRPDPVTKEWFPATFDASSVDNMRRLMLHAGRPGHIYPVALLCHDIMPPPAQVEKEIGERRVIAFHGTGLSIAPPIDFNKISDGCENPEEAKVAYSQALYDSVNQQYNVLRSAIHGKQGLAASIPTVSLSQPWQ
;
A
#
# COMPACT_ATOMS: atom_id res chain seq x y z
N MET A 1 63.10 -4.96 9.00
CA MET A 1 63.38 -6.38 8.72
C MET A 1 62.52 -6.79 7.54
N ALA A 2 63.17 -7.15 6.42
CA ALA A 2 62.77 -8.06 5.33
C ALA A 2 61.34 -8.02 4.75
N ILE A 3 61.05 -8.14 3.44
CA ILE A 3 61.80 -8.34 2.19
C ILE A 3 60.80 -7.99 1.04
N LEU A 4 61.33 -7.51 -0.08
CA LEU A 4 60.68 -7.29 -1.37
C LEU A 4 59.98 -8.54 -1.96
N SER A 5 58.92 -8.34 -2.76
CA SER A 5 58.86 -8.99 -4.08
C SER A 5 57.90 -8.28 -5.05
N THR A 6 58.45 -7.98 -6.22
CA THR A 6 57.86 -7.42 -7.45
C THR A 6 57.15 -8.50 -8.27
N SER A 7 56.05 -8.15 -8.95
CA SER A 7 55.83 -8.67 -10.32
C SER A 7 55.02 -7.68 -11.16
N THR A 8 55.68 -7.19 -12.20
CA THR A 8 55.12 -6.60 -13.42
C THR A 8 54.58 -7.72 -14.31
N LEU A 9 53.53 -7.46 -15.11
CA LEU A 9 53.53 -7.63 -16.58
C LEU A 9 52.14 -7.40 -17.21
N LEU A 10 52.19 -6.59 -18.28
CA LEU A 10 51.44 -6.68 -19.55
C LEU A 10 49.95 -6.28 -19.63
N SER A 11 49.74 -5.09 -20.20
CA SER A 11 48.59 -4.72 -21.03
C SER A 11 48.36 -5.68 -22.20
N PRO A 12 47.13 -5.69 -22.76
CA PRO A 12 47.01 -5.49 -24.20
C PRO A 12 46.02 -4.39 -24.58
N LYS A 13 46.35 -3.74 -25.69
CA LYS A 13 45.59 -2.68 -26.38
C LYS A 13 44.41 -3.24 -27.17
N LEU A 14 43.36 -2.42 -27.24
CA LEU A 14 42.35 -2.20 -28.29
C LEU A 14 41.91 -3.36 -29.19
N SER A 15 40.59 -3.57 -29.23
CA SER A 15 39.87 -3.54 -30.53
C SER A 15 38.49 -2.89 -30.37
N THR A 16 38.34 -1.76 -31.06
CA THR A 16 37.12 -1.04 -31.34
C THR A 16 36.30 -1.84 -32.36
N LEU A 17 35.07 -2.21 -32.02
CA LEU A 17 34.10 -2.73 -32.98
C LEU A 17 32.83 -1.86 -32.91
N SER A 18 32.81 -0.88 -33.80
CA SER A 18 31.67 -0.09 -34.21
C SER A 18 30.62 -0.99 -34.86
N TYR A 19 29.44 -1.10 -34.25
CA TYR A 19 28.25 -1.63 -34.91
C TYR A 19 27.45 -0.46 -35.50
N LEU A 20 27.61 -0.28 -36.81
CA LEU A 20 26.68 0.47 -37.68
C LEU A 20 25.58 -0.50 -38.16
N PRO A 21 24.31 -0.05 -38.30
CA PRO A 21 23.22 -0.87 -38.79
C PRO A 21 23.18 -0.89 -40.34
N PRO A 22 22.78 -2.00 -40.99
CA PRO A 22 22.43 -2.01 -42.40
C PRO A 22 20.91 -1.75 -42.62
N PRO A 23 20.49 -1.47 -43.87
CA PRO A 23 19.60 -0.34 -44.16
C PRO A 23 18.12 -0.71 -44.38
N ALA A 24 17.31 0.34 -44.39
CA ALA A 24 15.93 0.36 -44.84
C ALA A 24 15.79 -0.20 -46.27
N THR A 25 14.78 -1.05 -46.46
CA THR A 25 14.21 -1.34 -47.78
C THR A 25 12.78 -0.83 -47.82
N CYS A 26 12.46 -0.23 -48.97
CA CYS A 26 11.23 0.46 -49.30
C CYS A 26 10.31 -0.44 -50.15
N PHE A 27 9.05 -0.02 -50.23
CA PHE A 27 7.97 -0.48 -51.13
C PHE A 27 7.24 -1.78 -50.77
N TYR A 28 5.99 -1.67 -50.36
CA TYR A 28 4.86 -1.83 -51.28
C TYR A 28 3.67 -0.95 -50.87
N SER A 29 3.23 -0.16 -51.83
CA SER A 29 1.95 0.54 -51.88
C SER A 29 0.85 -0.47 -52.21
N LEU A 30 -0.29 -0.43 -51.51
CA LEU A 30 -1.58 -0.86 -52.06
C LEU A 30 -2.74 -0.09 -51.39
N ARG A 31 -3.12 0.95 -52.12
CA ARG A 31 -4.46 1.50 -52.36
C ARG A 31 -5.65 0.98 -51.52
N SER A 32 -6.27 1.96 -50.86
CA SER A 32 -7.71 2.29 -50.83
C SER A 32 -8.74 1.20 -51.15
N ALA A 33 -9.69 1.02 -50.22
CA ALA A 33 -11.11 0.92 -50.58
C ALA A 33 -11.99 1.49 -49.45
N LEU A 34 -12.64 2.61 -49.76
CA LEU A 34 -13.83 3.12 -49.10
C LEU A 34 -15.00 2.14 -49.32
N ARG A 35 -15.82 1.88 -48.29
CA ARG A 35 -17.29 2.16 -48.25
C ARG A 35 -18.02 1.46 -47.10
N ARG A 36 -18.58 2.31 -46.22
CA ARG A 36 -19.89 2.37 -45.53
C ARG A 36 -20.72 1.09 -45.16
N PRO A 37 -21.50 1.15 -44.03
CA PRO A 37 -22.34 0.08 -43.44
C PRO A 37 -23.83 0.20 -43.89
N PRO A 38 -24.86 -0.42 -43.24
CA PRO A 38 -25.08 -1.75 -42.61
C PRO A 38 -26.25 -2.50 -43.34
N PRO A 39 -26.90 -3.57 -42.78
CA PRO A 39 -28.05 -3.35 -41.89
C PRO A 39 -28.26 -4.39 -40.77
N SER A 40 -29.02 -3.97 -39.76
CA SER A 40 -29.65 -4.74 -38.69
C SER A 40 -30.46 -5.93 -39.21
N PHE A 41 -30.44 -7.09 -38.53
CA PHE A 41 -31.60 -7.98 -38.48
C PHE A 41 -31.56 -8.95 -37.27
N ALA A 42 -32.68 -8.91 -36.55
CA ALA A 42 -33.41 -9.97 -35.86
C ALA A 42 -32.67 -11.00 -34.99
N VAL A 43 -33.01 -10.92 -33.70
CA VAL A 43 -33.03 -12.03 -32.73
C VAL A 43 -33.81 -13.22 -33.32
N VAL A 44 -33.15 -14.37 -33.42
CA VAL A 44 -33.81 -15.67 -33.58
C VAL A 44 -33.50 -16.49 -32.33
N LEU A 45 -34.53 -16.72 -31.51
CA LEU A 45 -34.53 -17.78 -30.51
C LEU A 45 -34.49 -19.12 -31.25
N CYS A 46 -33.39 -19.86 -31.12
CA CYS A 46 -33.38 -21.30 -31.33
C CYS A 46 -33.23 -21.97 -29.96
N ALA A 47 -34.35 -22.47 -29.44
CA ALA A 47 -34.36 -23.43 -28.35
C ALA A 47 -33.81 -24.76 -28.85
N SER A 48 -32.69 -25.21 -28.28
CA SER A 48 -32.19 -26.58 -28.45
C SER A 48 -32.25 -27.30 -27.10
N ASN A 49 -33.19 -28.24 -27.01
CA ASN A 49 -33.31 -29.23 -25.95
C ASN A 49 -32.09 -30.15 -25.97
N ALA A 50 -31.09 -29.91 -25.11
CA ALA A 50 -30.04 -30.89 -24.84
C ALA A 50 -29.26 -30.60 -23.55
N THR A 51 -29.90 -30.59 -22.38
CA THR A 51 -29.18 -30.73 -21.08
C THR A 51 -30.15 -31.13 -19.96
N ARG A 52 -30.51 -32.41 -19.89
CA ARG A 52 -31.26 -32.97 -18.75
C ARG A 52 -30.45 -33.97 -17.90
N GLY A 53 -29.12 -33.89 -17.98
CA GLY A 53 -28.21 -34.77 -17.23
C GLY A 53 -27.02 -34.07 -16.57
N VAL A 54 -26.96 -32.73 -16.58
CA VAL A 54 -25.87 -31.94 -15.96
C VAL A 54 -26.39 -30.88 -14.98
N ALA A 55 -27.72 -30.66 -14.93
CA ALA A 55 -28.34 -29.70 -14.02
C ALA A 55 -28.48 -30.22 -12.57
N GLU A 56 -28.41 -31.53 -12.35
CA GLU A 56 -28.54 -32.14 -11.01
C GLU A 56 -27.22 -32.21 -10.24
N LEU A 57 -26.07 -32.10 -10.93
CA LEU A 57 -24.73 -32.11 -10.30
C LEU A 57 -24.14 -30.70 -10.06
N VAL A 58 -24.82 -29.65 -10.52
CA VAL A 58 -24.45 -28.25 -10.28
C VAL A 58 -25.34 -27.61 -9.20
N ALA A 59 -26.53 -28.15 -8.95
CA ALA A 59 -27.40 -27.70 -7.87
C ALA A 59 -26.90 -28.14 -6.47
N ASP A 60 -26.12 -29.22 -6.39
CA ASP A 60 -25.68 -29.81 -5.11
C ASP A 60 -24.30 -29.31 -4.62
N LYS A 61 -23.69 -28.35 -5.34
CA LYS A 61 -22.46 -27.68 -4.91
C LYS A 61 -22.65 -26.21 -4.52
N GLN A 62 -23.89 -25.70 -4.64
CA GLN A 62 -24.30 -24.39 -4.14
C GLN A 62 -25.05 -24.47 -2.78
N SER A 63 -25.28 -25.67 -2.24
CA SER A 63 -25.92 -25.89 -0.94
C SER A 63 -24.94 -26.11 0.23
N SER A 64 -23.63 -26.07 -0.01
CA SER A 64 -22.60 -26.19 1.03
C SER A 64 -21.83 -24.89 1.31
N LEU A 65 -22.47 -23.72 1.12
CA LEU A 65 -22.10 -22.53 1.90
C LEU A 65 -22.34 -22.92 3.36
N SER A 66 -21.31 -23.46 4.02
CA SER A 66 -21.34 -23.75 5.45
C SER A 66 -21.93 -22.52 6.11
N SER A 67 -23.10 -22.67 6.74
CA SER A 67 -23.80 -21.59 7.43
C SER A 67 -22.84 -21.11 8.51
N HIS A 68 -22.03 -20.11 8.18
CA HIS A 68 -21.12 -19.54 9.15
C HIS A 68 -22.00 -19.05 10.29
N PRO A 69 -21.73 -19.49 11.53
CA PRO A 69 -22.38 -18.89 12.68
C PRO A 69 -22.15 -17.39 12.54
N ARG A 70 -23.24 -16.63 12.41
CA ARG A 70 -23.18 -15.17 12.28
C ARG A 70 -22.94 -14.55 13.66
N THR A 71 -22.07 -15.17 14.48
CA THR A 71 -21.88 -14.91 15.90
C THR A 71 -21.72 -13.42 16.18
N PHE A 72 -20.87 -12.76 15.39
CA PHE A 72 -20.57 -11.34 15.55
C PHE A 72 -21.60 -10.44 14.86
N LEU A 73 -22.12 -10.81 13.69
CA LEU A 73 -23.11 -10.01 12.94
C LEU A 73 -24.49 -10.01 13.62
N ASP A 74 -24.81 -11.05 14.39
CA ASP A 74 -26.05 -11.16 15.15
C ASP A 74 -25.97 -10.49 16.53
N ALA A 75 -24.79 -10.03 16.94
CA ALA A 75 -24.62 -9.30 18.20
C ALA A 75 -25.40 -7.98 18.18
N ARG A 76 -25.96 -7.62 19.34
CA ARG A 76 -26.75 -6.40 19.59
C ARG A 76 -26.12 -5.51 20.66
N SER A 77 -25.03 -5.95 21.26
CA SER A 77 -24.27 -5.17 22.24
C SER A 77 -22.78 -5.52 22.20
N GLY A 78 -21.98 -4.65 22.79
CA GLY A 78 -20.55 -4.91 23.00
C GLY A 78 -20.25 -6.15 23.85
N GLU A 79 -21.09 -6.42 24.86
CA GLU A 79 -20.96 -7.61 25.71
C GLU A 79 -21.21 -8.90 24.92
N GLU A 80 -22.15 -8.88 23.97
CA GLU A 80 -22.42 -10.00 23.09
C GLU A 80 -21.27 -10.27 22.11
N LEU A 81 -20.58 -9.23 21.64
CA LEU A 81 -19.37 -9.36 20.81
C LEU A 81 -18.24 -10.04 21.60
N ILE A 82 -17.92 -9.55 22.79
CA ILE A 82 -16.87 -10.13 23.64
C ILE A 82 -17.21 -11.58 24.03
N SER A 83 -18.45 -11.83 24.44
CA SER A 83 -18.92 -13.19 24.72
C SER A 83 -18.85 -14.09 23.48
N GLY A 84 -19.07 -13.52 22.29
CA GLY A 84 -18.89 -14.20 21.00
C GLY A 84 -17.47 -14.67 20.78
N ILE A 85 -16.46 -13.83 21.04
CA ILE A 85 -15.05 -14.20 20.93
C ILE A 85 -14.73 -15.40 21.82
N GLN A 86 -15.16 -15.36 23.09
CA GLN A 86 -14.91 -16.45 24.03
C GLN A 86 -15.62 -17.75 23.63
N ARG A 87 -16.87 -17.67 23.12
CA ARG A 87 -17.59 -18.85 22.60
C ARG A 87 -16.88 -19.47 21.39
N GLU A 88 -16.41 -18.67 20.44
CA GLU A 88 -15.71 -19.19 19.26
C GLU A 88 -14.35 -19.80 19.62
N LYS A 89 -13.65 -19.23 20.61
CA LYS A 89 -12.43 -19.80 21.19
C LYS A 89 -12.68 -21.14 21.89
N GLU A 90 -13.70 -21.21 22.75
CA GLU A 90 -14.08 -22.46 23.45
C GLU A 90 -14.51 -23.57 22.49
N ALA A 91 -15.16 -23.19 21.39
CA ALA A 91 -15.53 -24.10 20.30
C ALA A 91 -14.34 -24.52 19.42
N GLY A 92 -13.13 -24.01 19.68
CA GLY A 92 -11.92 -24.30 18.89
C GLY A 92 -11.90 -23.66 17.50
N MET A 93 -12.79 -22.70 17.23
CA MET A 93 -12.87 -21.98 15.96
C MET A 93 -11.88 -20.80 15.88
N LEU A 94 -11.50 -20.24 17.04
CA LEU A 94 -10.48 -19.19 17.15
C LEU A 94 -9.27 -19.67 17.98
N PRO A 95 -8.03 -19.57 17.45
CA PRO A 95 -6.83 -19.75 18.25
C PRO A 95 -6.75 -18.74 19.40
N SER A 96 -6.23 -19.16 20.56
CA SER A 96 -6.19 -18.33 21.78
C SER A 96 -5.51 -16.97 21.59
N HIS A 97 -4.43 -16.92 20.80
CA HIS A 97 -3.71 -15.66 20.55
C HIS A 97 -4.53 -14.69 19.67
N VAL A 98 -5.31 -15.20 18.71
CA VAL A 98 -6.19 -14.37 17.87
C VAL A 98 -7.37 -13.87 18.70
N ALA A 99 -7.99 -14.74 19.50
CA ALA A 99 -9.09 -14.35 20.39
C ALA A 99 -8.66 -13.24 21.37
N HIS A 100 -7.47 -13.36 21.97
CA HIS A 100 -6.92 -12.30 22.82
C HIS A 100 -6.69 -10.99 22.07
N GLY A 101 -6.12 -11.06 20.85
CA GLY A 101 -5.93 -9.89 20.00
C GLY A 101 -7.24 -9.24 19.55
N MET A 102 -8.31 -10.02 19.34
CA MET A 102 -9.65 -9.53 19.03
C MET A 102 -10.27 -8.76 20.22
N GLU A 103 -10.11 -9.27 21.45
CA GLU A 103 -10.55 -8.58 22.66
C GLU A 103 -9.79 -7.27 22.86
N GLU A 104 -8.46 -7.29 22.73
CA GLU A 104 -7.63 -6.07 22.82
C GLU A 104 -8.05 -5.05 21.75
N LEU A 105 -8.22 -5.51 20.50
CA LEU A 105 -8.66 -4.66 19.39
C LEU A 105 -10.00 -3.99 19.70
N TYR A 106 -10.98 -4.75 20.19
CA TYR A 106 -12.30 -4.23 20.57
C TYR A 106 -12.19 -3.13 21.61
N HIS A 107 -11.45 -3.37 22.70
CA HIS A 107 -11.33 -2.40 23.79
C HIS A 107 -10.63 -1.12 23.33
N ASN A 108 -9.51 -1.23 22.62
CA ASN A 108 -8.75 -0.06 22.17
C ASN A 108 -9.51 0.74 21.11
N TYR A 109 -10.19 0.06 20.18
CA TYR A 109 -11.03 0.73 19.18
C TYR A 109 -12.21 1.45 19.84
N LYS A 110 -12.92 0.78 20.75
CA LYS A 110 -14.01 1.39 21.52
C LYS A 110 -13.53 2.65 22.23
N ASP A 111 -12.46 2.55 23.00
CA ASP A 111 -11.97 3.68 23.80
C ASP A 111 -11.57 4.86 22.89
N ALA A 112 -10.92 4.61 21.75
CA ALA A 112 -10.57 5.65 20.79
C ALA A 112 -11.80 6.34 20.17
N VAL A 113 -12.81 5.57 19.73
CA VAL A 113 -14.03 6.14 19.15
C VAL A 113 -14.82 6.93 20.19
N PHE A 114 -14.91 6.46 21.43
CA PHE A 114 -15.56 7.22 22.51
C PHE A 114 -14.80 8.52 22.85
N GLN A 115 -13.46 8.48 22.87
CA GLN A 115 -12.62 9.66 23.09
C GLN A 115 -12.76 10.71 21.98
N SER A 116 -13.18 10.33 20.78
CA SER A 116 -13.45 11.28 19.69
C SER A 116 -14.61 12.24 19.98
N GLY A 117 -15.52 11.86 20.88
CA GLY A 117 -16.73 12.62 21.18
C GLY A 117 -17.81 12.57 20.09
N VAL A 118 -17.71 11.64 19.13
CA VAL A 118 -18.73 11.48 18.08
C VAL A 118 -20.09 11.07 18.70
N PRO A 119 -21.22 11.72 18.32
CA PRO A 119 -22.51 11.54 19.01
C PRO A 119 -23.07 10.11 19.04
N ASN A 120 -22.71 9.26 18.08
CA ASN A 120 -23.16 7.88 17.92
C ASN A 120 -22.02 6.87 18.10
N ALA A 121 -21.08 7.15 19.00
CA ALA A 121 -19.90 6.32 19.25
C ALA A 121 -20.25 4.83 19.50
N GLU A 122 -21.31 4.56 20.28
CA GLU A 122 -21.73 3.19 20.58
C GLU A 122 -22.16 2.41 19.34
N ASP A 123 -23.00 3.01 18.48
CA ASP A 123 -23.45 2.41 17.22
C ASP A 123 -22.28 2.17 16.26
N ILE A 124 -21.36 3.14 16.16
CA ILE A 124 -20.15 3.04 15.33
C ILE A 124 -19.29 1.88 15.81
N VAL A 125 -19.04 1.77 17.11
CA VAL A 125 -18.24 0.69 17.70
C VAL A 125 -18.90 -0.66 17.43
N LEU A 126 -20.19 -0.80 17.73
CA LEU A 126 -20.92 -2.05 17.54
C LEU A 126 -20.89 -2.49 16.08
N SER A 127 -21.23 -1.58 15.15
CA SER A 127 -21.26 -1.86 13.71
C SER A 127 -19.88 -2.27 13.18
N ASN A 128 -18.86 -1.43 13.41
CA ASN A 128 -17.53 -1.66 12.83
C ASN A 128 -16.86 -2.88 13.45
N MET A 129 -16.98 -3.09 14.76
CA MET A 129 -16.38 -4.25 15.42
C MET A 129 -17.12 -5.56 15.10
N ALA A 130 -18.44 -5.56 14.96
CA ALA A 130 -19.17 -6.75 14.53
C ALA A 130 -18.66 -7.25 13.17
N VAL A 131 -18.50 -6.34 12.21
CA VAL A 131 -17.98 -6.68 10.87
C VAL A 131 -16.50 -7.05 10.94
N ALA A 132 -15.67 -6.31 11.65
CA ALA A 132 -14.25 -6.61 11.77
C ALA A 132 -14.01 -8.01 12.37
N LEU A 133 -14.68 -8.34 13.48
CA LEU A 133 -14.55 -9.63 14.15
C LEU A 133 -15.04 -10.79 13.26
N ASP A 134 -16.17 -10.60 12.56
CA ASP A 134 -16.66 -11.56 11.57
C ASP A 134 -15.65 -11.80 10.44
N ARG A 135 -15.09 -10.74 9.86
CA ARG A 135 -14.10 -10.86 8.78
C ARG A 135 -12.79 -11.50 9.26
N ILE A 136 -12.35 -11.22 10.49
CA ILE A 136 -11.17 -11.84 11.11
C ILE A 136 -11.43 -13.35 11.32
N SER A 137 -12.57 -13.72 11.91
CA SER A 137 -12.93 -15.12 12.12
C SER A 137 -12.99 -15.91 10.80
N ASN A 138 -13.54 -15.28 9.76
CA ASN A 138 -13.58 -15.87 8.42
C ASN A 138 -12.17 -16.16 7.86
N VAL A 139 -11.19 -15.24 8.00
CA VAL A 139 -9.82 -15.48 7.51
C VAL A 139 -8.99 -16.41 8.39
N VAL A 140 -9.40 -16.65 9.64
CA VAL A 140 -8.81 -17.70 10.49
C VAL A 140 -9.26 -19.08 10.00
N LYS A 141 -10.56 -19.21 9.71
CA LYS A 141 -11.16 -20.47 9.24
C LYS A 141 -10.75 -20.82 7.81
N ASP A 142 -10.76 -19.84 6.91
CA ASP A 142 -10.34 -19.99 5.52
C ASP A 142 -9.31 -18.91 5.16
N PRO A 143 -8.01 -19.18 5.40
CA PRO A 143 -6.96 -18.20 5.19
C PRO A 143 -6.85 -17.73 3.73
N PHE A 144 -7.19 -16.47 3.50
CA PHE A 144 -6.95 -15.81 2.21
C PHE A 144 -5.45 -15.82 1.83
N LEU A 145 -5.12 -16.21 0.60
CA LEU A 145 -3.76 -16.24 0.09
C LEU A 145 -3.55 -15.08 -0.89
N PHE A 146 -2.65 -14.16 -0.54
CA PHE A 146 -2.31 -13.04 -1.41
C PHE A 146 -1.44 -13.49 -2.59
N SER A 147 -1.82 -13.05 -3.79
CA SER A 147 -1.01 -13.15 -4.99
C SER A 147 0.14 -12.12 -4.98
N PRO A 148 1.19 -12.29 -5.80
CA PRO A 148 2.29 -11.32 -5.89
C PRO A 148 1.83 -9.89 -6.18
N TYR A 149 0.82 -9.76 -7.04
CA TYR A 149 -0.02 -8.57 -7.19
C TYR A 149 -1.45 -8.93 -6.79
N HIS A 150 -2.01 -8.20 -5.84
CA HIS A 150 -3.36 -8.39 -5.32
C HIS A 150 -4.19 -7.14 -5.65
N GLU A 151 -5.35 -7.35 -6.25
CA GLU A 151 -6.33 -6.29 -6.51
C GLU A 151 -7.33 -6.23 -5.35
N ALA A 152 -7.72 -5.02 -4.96
CA ALA A 152 -8.68 -4.81 -3.87
C ALA A 152 -9.98 -5.59 -4.12
N ILE A 153 -10.42 -6.37 -3.13
CA ILE A 153 -11.68 -7.11 -3.22
C ILE A 153 -12.83 -6.16 -2.88
N ARG A 154 -13.68 -5.90 -3.89
CA ARG A 154 -14.86 -5.03 -3.78
C ARG A 154 -16.19 -5.80 -3.70
N GLU A 155 -16.21 -7.07 -4.10
CA GLU A 155 -17.41 -7.91 -4.17
C GLU A 155 -17.08 -9.38 -3.79
N PRO A 156 -18.02 -10.15 -3.20
CA PRO A 156 -19.38 -9.76 -2.79
C PRO A 156 -19.41 -8.95 -1.48
N PHE A 157 -18.25 -8.77 -0.85
CA PHE A 157 -18.07 -7.90 0.31
C PHE A 157 -17.00 -6.87 -0.04
N ASP A 158 -17.31 -5.59 0.16
CA ASP A 158 -16.40 -4.50 -0.15
C ASP A 158 -15.40 -4.29 1.00
N TYR A 159 -14.24 -4.95 0.91
CA TYR A 159 -13.17 -4.84 1.90
C TYR A 159 -12.51 -3.45 1.90
N TYR A 160 -12.56 -2.72 0.77
CA TYR A 160 -12.06 -1.35 0.70
C TYR A 160 -12.94 -0.45 1.57
N THR A 161 -14.25 -0.45 1.32
CA THR A 161 -15.21 0.39 2.06
C THR A 161 -15.22 0.02 3.55
N PHE A 162 -15.20 -1.27 3.88
CA PHE A 162 -15.02 -1.75 5.26
C PHE A 162 -13.81 -1.11 5.95
N ALA A 163 -12.64 -1.11 5.31
CA ALA A 163 -11.44 -0.54 5.89
C ALA A 163 -11.50 0.98 6.02
N GLN A 164 -12.13 1.68 5.06
CA GLN A 164 -12.39 3.12 5.14
C GLN A 164 -13.28 3.45 6.33
N ASP A 165 -14.42 2.76 6.46
CA ASP A 165 -15.41 3.01 7.51
C ASP A 165 -14.86 2.68 8.90
N TYR A 166 -14.03 1.65 9.00
CA TYR A 166 -13.34 1.29 10.24
C TYR A 166 -12.34 2.37 10.69
N ILE A 167 -11.55 2.93 9.78
CA ILE A 167 -10.50 3.90 10.16
C ILE A 167 -11.04 5.33 10.29
N ARG A 168 -12.09 5.69 9.56
CA ARG A 168 -12.70 7.03 9.56
C ARG A 168 -12.94 7.64 10.95
N PRO A 169 -13.58 6.95 11.92
CA PRO A 169 -13.86 7.56 13.23
C PRO A 169 -12.60 7.77 14.10
N LEU A 170 -11.44 7.25 13.68
CA LEU A 170 -10.16 7.45 14.36
C LEU A 170 -9.44 8.71 13.88
N ILE A 171 -9.84 9.27 12.73
CA ILE A 171 -9.22 10.48 12.16
C ILE A 171 -9.94 11.72 12.68
N ASN A 172 -9.21 12.58 13.37
CA ASN A 172 -9.66 13.94 13.67
C ASN A 172 -9.49 14.83 12.44
N PHE A 173 -10.46 14.80 11.53
CA PHE A 173 -10.45 15.62 10.31
C PHE A 173 -10.32 17.12 10.61
N GLY A 174 -10.89 17.60 11.72
CA GLY A 174 -10.76 19.01 12.14
C GLY A 174 -9.31 19.43 12.45
N HIS A 175 -8.46 18.48 12.81
CA HIS A 175 -7.02 18.68 13.07
C HIS A 175 -6.13 17.88 12.11
N SER A 176 -6.64 17.53 10.92
CA SER A 176 -5.88 16.87 9.87
C SER A 176 -5.58 17.83 8.72
N TYR A 177 -4.56 17.57 7.91
CA TYR A 177 -4.14 18.49 6.83
C TYR A 177 -3.59 17.76 5.61
N VAL A 178 -3.84 18.34 4.44
CA VAL A 178 -3.25 17.92 3.16
C VAL A 178 -2.33 19.02 2.63
N GLY A 179 -1.05 18.70 2.46
CA GLY A 179 -0.03 19.57 1.88
C GLY A 179 0.04 19.47 0.36
N ASN A 180 0.06 20.62 -0.31
CA ASN A 180 0.19 20.79 -1.76
C ASN A 180 -0.86 20.02 -2.57
N ILE A 181 -2.14 20.20 -2.20
CA ILE A 181 -3.25 19.44 -2.79
C ILE A 181 -3.33 19.52 -4.32
N SER A 182 -2.91 20.64 -4.93
CA SER A 182 -2.89 20.81 -6.39
C SER A 182 -1.96 19.83 -7.11
N LEU A 183 -0.90 19.35 -6.45
CA LEU A 183 0.01 18.36 -7.03
C LEU A 183 -0.65 17.00 -7.21
N PHE A 184 -1.67 16.66 -6.41
CA PHE A 184 -2.48 15.46 -6.66
C PHE A 184 -3.32 15.61 -7.93
N SER A 185 -3.82 16.82 -8.23
CA SER A 185 -4.55 17.08 -9.48
C SER A 185 -3.65 16.97 -10.70
N GLU A 186 -2.43 17.50 -10.62
CA GLU A 186 -1.40 17.33 -11.66
C GLU A 186 -1.01 15.86 -11.85
N MET A 187 -0.95 15.10 -10.75
CA MET A 187 -0.66 13.67 -10.77
C MET A 187 -1.77 12.88 -11.47
N GLU A 188 -3.04 13.18 -11.21
CA GLU A 188 -4.16 12.54 -11.92
C GLU A 188 -4.10 12.80 -13.42
N GLU A 189 -3.75 14.01 -13.84
CA GLU A 189 -3.59 14.34 -15.26
C GLU A 189 -2.47 13.49 -15.90
N LYS A 190 -1.34 13.32 -15.22
CA LYS A 190 -0.25 12.43 -15.69
C LYS A 190 -0.73 10.98 -15.81
N LEU A 191 -1.43 10.48 -14.80
CA LEU A 191 -1.98 9.12 -14.83
C LEU A 191 -2.97 8.94 -15.99
N ARG A 192 -3.81 9.95 -16.27
CA ARG A 192 -4.75 9.97 -17.40
C ARG A 192 -4.04 9.98 -18.76
N GLN A 193 -2.86 10.60 -18.84
CA GLN A 193 -2.01 10.60 -20.04
C GLN A 193 -1.30 9.25 -20.29
N GLY A 194 -1.41 8.30 -19.38
CA GLY A 194 -0.76 6.99 -19.50
C GLY A 194 0.58 6.89 -18.77
N ASP A 195 0.99 7.94 -18.05
CA ASP A 195 2.23 7.95 -17.29
C ASP A 195 2.09 7.11 -16.02
N ASN A 196 3.23 6.70 -15.48
CA ASN A 196 3.28 6.05 -14.17
C ASN A 196 3.77 7.01 -13.09
N VAL A 197 3.36 6.74 -11.87
CA VAL A 197 3.73 7.50 -10.67
C VAL A 197 4.23 6.54 -9.61
N ILE A 198 5.37 6.87 -8.99
CA ILE A 198 5.83 6.25 -7.75
C ILE A 198 5.83 7.29 -6.65
N LEU A 199 5.18 6.97 -5.54
CA LEU A 199 5.21 7.73 -4.30
C LEU A 199 6.28 7.12 -3.39
N ILE A 200 7.34 7.87 -3.13
CA ILE A 200 8.40 7.52 -2.19
C ILE A 200 8.06 8.16 -0.85
N SER A 201 7.76 7.35 0.15
CA SER A 201 7.18 7.84 1.40
C SER A 201 7.87 7.32 2.66
N ASN A 202 7.64 7.99 3.78
CA ASN A 202 7.77 7.35 5.09
C ASN A 202 6.56 6.44 5.35
N HIS A 203 6.54 5.72 6.46
CA HIS A 203 5.49 4.77 6.81
C HIS A 203 5.30 4.80 8.33
N GLN A 204 4.08 4.91 8.85
CA GLN A 204 3.86 5.10 10.28
C GLN A 204 3.01 4.03 10.91
N THR A 205 1.94 3.61 10.24
CA THR A 205 0.95 2.67 10.76
C THR A 205 0.58 1.63 9.71
N GLU A 206 -0.04 0.53 10.14
CA GLU A 206 -0.62 -0.42 9.18
C GLU A 206 -1.87 0.16 8.48
N ALA A 207 -2.45 1.22 9.04
CA ALA A 207 -3.60 1.95 8.50
C ALA A 207 -3.22 3.04 7.49
N ASP A 208 -1.93 3.22 7.16
CA ASP A 208 -1.46 4.24 6.21
C ASP A 208 -2.26 4.26 4.88
N PRO A 209 -2.57 3.11 4.24
CA PRO A 209 -3.39 3.10 3.04
C PRO A 209 -4.78 3.73 3.23
N ALA A 210 -5.42 3.44 4.37
CA ALA A 210 -6.73 3.99 4.70
C ALA A 210 -6.66 5.49 4.99
N VAL A 211 -5.65 5.93 5.73
CA VAL A 211 -5.42 7.35 6.03
C VAL A 211 -5.21 8.14 4.74
N ILE A 212 -4.34 7.66 3.84
CA ILE A 212 -4.10 8.30 2.53
C ILE A 212 -5.42 8.42 1.74
N ALA A 213 -6.18 7.32 1.65
CA ALA A 213 -7.43 7.29 0.90
C ALA A 213 -8.49 8.23 1.52
N LEU A 214 -8.65 8.22 2.85
CA LEU A 214 -9.61 9.08 3.57
C LEU A 214 -9.27 10.57 3.45
N LEU A 215 -7.99 10.94 3.47
CA LEU A 215 -7.58 12.34 3.32
C LEU A 215 -7.77 12.89 1.89
N LEU A 216 -7.89 12.00 0.90
CA LEU A 216 -8.06 12.36 -0.51
C LEU A 216 -9.46 12.07 -1.06
N GLU A 217 -10.34 11.41 -0.31
CA GLU A 217 -11.60 10.87 -0.84
C GLU A 217 -12.52 11.91 -1.49
N SER A 218 -12.54 13.14 -0.96
CA SER A 218 -13.43 14.21 -1.43
C SER A 218 -12.92 14.90 -2.68
N THR A 219 -11.62 14.82 -2.97
CA THR A 219 -10.97 15.61 -4.02
C THR A 219 -10.27 14.78 -5.09
N HIS A 220 -9.68 13.65 -4.71
CA HIS A 220 -8.91 12.76 -5.58
C HIS A 220 -9.25 11.28 -5.31
N PRO A 221 -10.54 10.87 -5.43
CA PRO A 221 -10.96 9.50 -5.17
C PRO A 221 -10.28 8.48 -6.10
N TYR A 222 -9.95 8.88 -7.34
CA TYR A 222 -9.20 8.03 -8.26
C TYR A 222 -7.83 7.63 -7.70
N ILE A 223 -7.13 8.57 -7.04
CA ILE A 223 -5.89 8.28 -6.33
C ILE A 223 -6.18 7.45 -5.07
N GLY A 224 -7.16 7.86 -4.25
CA GLY A 224 -7.51 7.18 -3.00
C GLY A 224 -7.82 5.69 -3.18
N GLU A 225 -8.51 5.33 -4.26
CA GLU A 225 -8.84 3.94 -4.60
C GLU A 225 -7.77 3.23 -5.44
N GLY A 226 -7.00 3.99 -6.24
CA GLY A 226 -6.13 3.44 -7.28
C GLY A 226 -4.70 3.11 -6.84
N VAL A 227 -4.23 3.62 -5.71
CA VAL A 227 -2.85 3.38 -5.23
C VAL A 227 -2.60 1.89 -5.00
N THR A 228 -1.51 1.38 -5.57
CA THR A 228 -0.97 0.05 -5.27
C THR A 228 0.15 0.17 -4.24
N TYR A 229 -0.02 -0.46 -3.07
CA TYR A 229 0.93 -0.37 -1.96
C TYR A 229 1.91 -1.54 -1.99
N ILE A 230 3.22 -1.25 -1.94
CA ILE A 230 4.22 -2.28 -1.68
C ILE A 230 4.13 -2.67 -0.19
N ALA A 231 3.60 -3.86 0.07
CA ALA A 231 3.26 -4.31 1.42
C ALA A 231 4.14 -5.48 1.88
N GLY A 232 4.54 -5.41 3.15
CA GLY A 232 5.33 -6.44 3.84
C GLY A 232 4.52 -7.70 4.19
N ASP A 233 5.22 -8.74 4.63
CA ASP A 233 4.65 -10.05 4.95
C ASP A 233 3.71 -10.04 6.16
N ARG A 234 3.91 -9.16 7.15
CA ARG A 234 3.08 -9.12 8.36
C ARG A 234 1.62 -8.80 8.08
N VAL A 235 1.35 -7.72 7.33
CA VAL A 235 -0.03 -7.27 7.06
C VAL A 235 -0.81 -8.24 6.16
N VAL A 236 -0.13 -9.16 5.47
CA VAL A 236 -0.75 -10.20 4.64
C VAL A 236 -0.81 -11.57 5.32
N THR A 237 -0.21 -11.72 6.51
CA THR A 237 -0.19 -12.97 7.29
C THR A 237 -0.96 -12.87 8.60
N ASP A 238 -0.92 -11.73 9.29
CA ASP A 238 -1.62 -11.51 10.55
C ASP A 238 -3.15 -11.52 10.35
N PRO A 239 -3.89 -12.47 10.95
CA PRO A 239 -5.34 -12.57 10.79
C PRO A 239 -6.11 -11.30 11.17
N LEU A 240 -5.59 -10.49 12.09
CA LEU A 240 -6.21 -9.25 12.53
C LEU A 240 -6.06 -8.12 11.51
N CYS A 241 -5.09 -8.24 10.60
CA CYS A 241 -4.77 -7.21 9.60
C CYS A 241 -5.25 -7.63 8.19
N LYS A 242 -5.31 -8.93 7.92
CA LYS A 242 -5.67 -9.49 6.60
C LYS A 242 -6.97 -8.92 6.01
N PRO A 243 -8.09 -8.79 6.75
CA PRO A 243 -9.30 -8.18 6.19
C PRO A 243 -9.07 -6.77 5.65
N PHE A 244 -8.28 -5.96 6.32
CA PHE A 244 -7.95 -4.60 5.86
C PHE A 244 -7.06 -4.63 4.62
N SER A 245 -6.09 -5.53 4.58
CA SER A 245 -5.20 -5.74 3.43
C SER A 245 -5.95 -6.26 2.19
N MET A 246 -6.97 -7.10 2.37
CA MET A 246 -7.80 -7.62 1.28
C MET A 246 -8.51 -6.50 0.49
N GLY A 247 -8.78 -5.36 1.13
CA GLY A 247 -9.42 -4.18 0.53
C GLY A 247 -8.48 -3.21 -0.18
N ARG A 248 -7.20 -3.55 -0.36
CA ARG A 248 -6.21 -2.66 -0.98
C ARG A 248 -5.58 -3.31 -2.21
N ASN A 249 -5.11 -2.50 -3.15
CA ASN A 249 -4.23 -2.98 -4.20
C ASN A 249 -2.82 -3.14 -3.63
N LEU A 250 -2.24 -4.35 -3.69
CA LEU A 250 -0.96 -4.65 -3.06
C LEU A 250 0.03 -5.27 -4.04
N LEU A 251 1.30 -4.91 -3.88
CA LEU A 251 2.43 -5.70 -4.35
C LEU A 251 3.08 -6.35 -3.13
N CYS A 252 2.87 -7.65 -2.97
CA CYS A 252 3.25 -8.38 -1.77
C CYS A 252 4.74 -8.74 -1.82
N VAL A 253 5.52 -8.22 -0.88
CA VAL A 253 6.97 -8.45 -0.78
C VAL A 253 7.36 -8.80 0.64
N TYR A 254 8.35 -9.67 0.79
CA TYR A 254 9.04 -9.87 2.07
C TYR A 254 10.03 -8.74 2.29
N SER A 255 9.92 -8.06 3.44
CA SER A 255 10.83 -6.98 3.79
C SER A 255 12.26 -7.51 3.96
N LYS A 256 13.25 -6.70 3.57
CA LYS A 256 14.66 -7.00 3.84
C LYS A 256 14.92 -7.16 5.34
N LYS A 257 14.18 -6.44 6.20
CA LYS A 257 14.31 -6.48 7.66
C LYS A 257 14.02 -7.87 8.23
N HIS A 258 13.08 -8.60 7.63
CA HIS A 258 12.60 -9.91 8.08
C HIS A 258 13.01 -11.06 7.15
N MET A 259 13.91 -10.79 6.19
CA MET A 259 14.34 -11.78 5.21
C MET A 259 15.06 -12.96 5.89
N ASN A 260 15.88 -12.67 6.89
CA ASN A 260 16.75 -13.64 7.56
C ASN A 260 16.24 -14.07 8.94
N ASP A 261 15.00 -13.72 9.32
CA ASP A 261 14.42 -14.13 10.61
C ASP A 261 14.30 -15.64 10.74
N ASP A 262 14.06 -16.32 9.61
CA ASP A 262 14.09 -17.76 9.44
C ASP A 262 14.91 -18.10 8.21
N LEU A 263 16.07 -18.73 8.43
CA LEU A 263 17.04 -19.05 7.38
C LEU A 263 16.53 -20.09 6.40
N GLU A 264 15.60 -20.97 6.80
CA GLU A 264 15.02 -22.00 5.92
C GLU A 264 14.07 -21.39 4.90
N LEU A 265 13.47 -20.24 5.22
CA LEU A 265 12.50 -19.55 4.36
C LEU A 265 13.12 -18.54 3.41
N VAL A 266 14.42 -18.21 3.54
CA VAL A 266 15.10 -17.15 2.75
C VAL A 266 14.92 -17.36 1.24
N ASP A 267 15.17 -18.58 0.74
CA ASP A 267 15.09 -18.86 -0.70
C ASP A 267 13.66 -18.83 -1.23
N MET A 268 12.69 -19.21 -0.41
CA MET A 268 11.27 -19.05 -0.74
C MET A 268 10.91 -17.55 -0.82
N LYS A 269 11.30 -16.75 0.19
CA LYS A 269 11.04 -15.32 0.26
C LYS A 269 11.65 -14.56 -0.92
N LYS A 270 12.92 -14.86 -1.28
CA LYS A 270 13.59 -14.30 -2.47
C LYS A 270 12.87 -14.63 -3.77
N ARG A 271 12.41 -15.88 -3.93
CA ARG A 271 11.63 -16.30 -5.12
C ARG A 271 10.29 -15.59 -5.19
N ALA A 272 9.60 -15.43 -4.06
CA ALA A 272 8.35 -14.67 -3.99
C ALA A 272 8.56 -13.20 -4.39
N ASN A 273 9.55 -12.51 -3.81
CA ASN A 273 9.88 -11.13 -4.18
C ASN A 273 10.22 -11.00 -5.68
N THR A 274 10.94 -11.97 -6.24
CA THR A 274 11.24 -11.97 -7.68
C THR A 274 9.97 -12.03 -8.54
N ARG A 275 8.94 -12.78 -8.11
CA ARG A 275 7.64 -12.80 -8.81
C ARG A 275 6.94 -11.45 -8.69
N SER A 276 6.88 -10.86 -7.49
CA SER A 276 6.22 -9.56 -7.28
C SER A 276 6.90 -8.43 -8.05
N LEU A 277 8.24 -8.43 -8.14
CA LEU A 277 8.99 -7.48 -8.97
C LEU A 277 8.68 -7.65 -10.47
N LYS A 278 8.45 -8.88 -10.94
CA LYS A 278 8.02 -9.14 -12.33
C LYS A 278 6.62 -8.59 -12.59
N GLU A 279 5.67 -8.84 -11.69
CA GLU A 279 4.32 -8.27 -11.79
C GLU A 279 4.35 -6.74 -11.79
N MET A 280 5.13 -6.13 -10.90
CA MET A 280 5.32 -4.67 -10.90
C MET A 280 5.88 -4.15 -12.22
N ALA A 281 6.88 -4.82 -12.81
CA ALA A 281 7.40 -4.43 -14.11
C ALA A 281 6.34 -4.53 -15.23
N LEU A 282 5.50 -5.57 -15.19
CA LEU A 282 4.37 -5.72 -16.14
C LEU A 282 3.33 -4.62 -15.96
N LEU A 283 2.98 -4.28 -14.71
CA LEU A 283 2.08 -3.18 -14.38
C LEU A 283 2.62 -1.86 -14.91
N LEU A 284 3.87 -1.51 -14.63
CA LEU A 284 4.48 -0.27 -15.10
C LEU A 284 4.52 -0.19 -16.64
N ARG A 285 4.74 -1.31 -17.34
CA ARG A 285 4.66 -1.34 -18.81
C ARG A 285 3.27 -1.02 -19.36
N SER A 286 2.22 -1.33 -18.61
CA SER A 286 0.83 -1.03 -19.02
C SER A 286 0.50 0.47 -18.96
N GLY A 287 1.22 1.26 -18.14
CA GLY A 287 0.96 2.69 -17.93
C GLY A 287 -0.17 2.95 -16.93
N SER A 288 -0.39 4.23 -16.61
CA SER A 288 -1.44 4.68 -15.67
C SER A 288 -1.40 4.01 -14.30
N LYS A 289 -0.20 3.64 -13.81
CA LYS A 289 -0.03 3.04 -12.49
C LYS A 289 0.48 4.04 -11.47
N ILE A 290 -0.10 3.99 -10.27
CA ILE A 290 0.37 4.71 -9.10
C ILE A 290 0.78 3.70 -8.03
N ILE A 291 2.04 3.75 -7.62
CA ILE A 291 2.63 2.79 -6.67
C ILE A 291 3.17 3.56 -5.47
N TRP A 292 2.79 3.15 -4.27
CA TRP A 292 3.35 3.66 -3.02
C TRP A 292 4.37 2.68 -2.46
N ILE A 293 5.51 3.20 -2.01
CA ILE A 293 6.56 2.44 -1.34
C ILE A 293 7.16 3.27 -0.20
N ALA A 294 7.45 2.58 0.91
CA ALA A 294 8.31 3.10 1.97
C ALA A 294 9.70 2.43 1.91
N PRO A 295 10.73 3.10 1.36
CA PRO A 295 12.06 2.49 1.18
C PRO A 295 12.78 2.18 2.50
N SER A 296 12.33 2.73 3.62
CA SER A 296 12.79 2.35 4.96
C SER A 296 12.47 0.89 5.31
N GLY A 297 11.51 0.27 4.59
CA GLY A 297 11.12 -1.13 4.74
C GLY A 297 10.35 -1.46 6.02
N GLY A 298 9.91 -0.45 6.77
CA GLY A 298 9.05 -0.62 7.95
C GLY A 298 8.61 0.72 8.53
N ARG A 299 7.69 0.66 9.50
CA ARG A 299 7.13 1.85 10.17
C ARG A 299 8.22 2.66 10.88
N ASP A 300 8.03 3.97 10.98
CA ASP A 300 8.81 4.91 11.76
C ASP A 300 8.82 4.48 13.24
N ARG A 301 9.80 4.95 14.01
CA ARG A 301 9.91 4.69 15.45
C ARG A 301 10.29 5.97 16.17
N PRO A 302 9.85 6.13 17.42
CA PRO A 302 10.30 7.26 18.22
C PRO A 302 11.78 7.09 18.53
N ASP A 303 12.51 8.21 18.56
CA ASP A 303 13.85 8.24 19.10
C ASP A 303 13.84 7.69 20.54
N PRO A 304 14.75 6.76 20.90
CA PRO A 304 14.72 6.10 22.19
C PRO A 304 14.95 7.06 23.36
N VAL A 305 15.60 8.20 23.13
CA VAL A 305 15.93 9.22 24.12
C VAL A 305 14.90 10.35 24.11
N THR A 306 14.71 11.02 22.97
CA THR A 306 13.85 12.21 22.89
C THR A 306 12.37 11.86 22.79
N LYS A 307 12.04 10.61 22.43
CA LYS A 307 10.69 10.12 22.11
C LYS A 307 10.03 10.80 20.91
N GLU A 308 10.79 11.61 20.17
CA GLU A 308 10.28 12.28 18.97
C GLU A 308 10.21 11.31 17.78
N TRP A 309 9.20 11.49 16.94
CA TRP A 309 8.99 10.69 15.74
C TRP A 309 9.47 11.44 14.50
N PHE A 310 10.21 10.73 13.65
CA PHE A 310 10.67 11.22 12.36
C PHE A 310 10.65 10.09 11.33
N PRO A 311 10.57 10.42 10.03
CA PRO A 311 10.77 9.47 8.95
C PRO A 311 12.02 8.62 9.16
N ALA A 312 11.87 7.30 9.09
CA ALA A 312 13.01 6.38 9.11
C ALA A 312 13.86 6.50 7.84
N THR A 313 15.17 6.28 7.97
CA THR A 313 16.11 6.39 6.83
C THR A 313 15.75 5.44 5.69
N PHE A 314 15.91 5.92 4.46
CA PHE A 314 15.62 5.16 3.26
C PHE A 314 16.76 4.22 2.88
N ASP A 315 16.41 3.00 2.45
CA ASP A 315 17.37 2.15 1.73
C ASP A 315 17.52 2.66 0.29
N ALA A 316 18.65 3.31 0.03
CA ALA A 316 18.98 3.87 -1.28
C ALA A 316 18.92 2.84 -2.41
N SER A 317 19.18 1.56 -2.11
CA SER A 317 19.05 0.48 -3.10
C SER A 317 17.60 0.21 -3.48
N SER A 318 16.66 0.33 -2.52
CA SER A 318 15.23 0.20 -2.80
C SER A 318 14.72 1.38 -3.62
N VAL A 319 15.15 2.61 -3.32
CA VAL A 319 14.84 3.79 -4.14
C VAL A 319 15.34 3.64 -5.58
N ASP A 320 16.60 3.22 -5.76
CA ASP A 320 17.18 3.05 -7.10
C ASP A 320 16.53 1.92 -7.89
N ASN A 321 16.14 0.82 -7.23
CA ASN A 321 15.40 -0.25 -7.88
C ASN A 321 14.08 0.27 -8.48
N MET A 322 13.33 1.08 -7.72
CA MET A 322 12.09 1.69 -8.19
C MET A 322 12.32 2.65 -9.36
N ARG A 323 13.37 3.46 -9.29
CA ARG A 323 13.79 4.34 -10.40
C ARG A 323 14.16 3.57 -11.66
N ARG A 324 14.96 2.50 -11.55
CA ARG A 324 15.36 1.66 -12.68
C ARG A 324 14.15 0.96 -13.32
N LEU A 325 13.26 0.41 -12.50
CA LEU A 325 12.02 -0.20 -13.00
C LEU A 325 11.18 0.80 -13.79
N MET A 326 11.04 2.02 -13.27
CA MET A 326 10.35 3.10 -13.96
C MET A 326 11.02 3.45 -15.30
N LEU A 327 12.35 3.60 -15.31
CA LEU A 327 13.13 3.88 -16.53
C LEU A 327 12.95 2.80 -17.60
N HIS A 328 12.87 1.53 -17.19
CA HIS A 328 12.72 0.39 -18.09
C HIS A 328 11.26 0.04 -18.41
N ALA A 329 10.29 0.78 -17.90
CA ALA A 329 8.86 0.54 -18.15
C ALA A 329 8.44 0.85 -19.59
N GLY A 330 9.22 1.65 -20.33
CA GLY A 330 8.86 2.09 -21.69
C GLY A 330 7.68 3.07 -21.71
N ARG A 331 7.37 3.69 -20.57
CA ARG A 331 6.34 4.72 -20.36
C ARG A 331 6.96 5.88 -19.57
N PRO A 332 6.51 7.13 -19.74
CA PRO A 332 6.96 8.22 -18.88
C PRO A 332 6.58 7.93 -17.42
N GLY A 333 7.44 8.40 -16.51
CA GLY A 333 7.40 8.00 -15.12
C GLY A 333 7.85 9.12 -14.19
N HIS A 334 7.14 9.29 -13.08
CA HIS A 334 7.36 10.38 -12.14
C HIS A 334 7.53 9.83 -10.72
N ILE A 335 8.52 10.35 -9.99
CA ILE A 335 8.83 9.91 -8.63
C ILE A 335 8.62 11.09 -7.68
N TYR A 336 7.62 11.00 -6.82
CA TYR A 336 7.21 12.05 -5.89
C TYR A 336 7.61 11.69 -4.45
N PRO A 337 8.25 12.59 -3.71
CA PRO A 337 8.40 12.45 -2.25
C PRO A 337 7.09 12.78 -1.53
N VAL A 338 6.64 11.87 -0.67
CA VAL A 338 5.38 11.97 0.09
C VAL A 338 5.64 11.81 1.58
N ALA A 339 5.16 12.74 2.39
CA ALA A 339 5.20 12.63 3.84
C ALA A 339 3.83 12.27 4.41
N LEU A 340 3.83 11.37 5.38
CA LEU A 340 2.66 10.93 6.13
C LEU A 340 2.90 11.11 7.63
N LEU A 341 1.93 11.68 8.32
CA LEU A 341 1.90 11.81 9.78
C LEU A 341 0.60 11.22 10.31
N CYS A 342 0.65 10.03 10.91
CA CYS A 342 -0.50 9.36 11.50
C CYS A 342 -0.14 8.34 12.59
N HIS A 343 1.11 8.32 13.09
CA HIS A 343 1.55 7.33 14.09
C HIS A 343 0.65 7.32 15.35
N ASP A 344 0.04 8.44 15.74
CA ASP A 344 -0.82 8.51 16.93
C ASP A 344 -2.08 7.64 16.81
N ILE A 345 -2.60 7.39 15.60
CA ILE A 345 -3.83 6.60 15.42
C ILE A 345 -3.60 5.13 15.73
N MET A 346 -2.47 4.57 15.29
CA MET A 346 -2.16 3.15 15.45
C MET A 346 -0.64 2.94 15.48
N PRO A 347 0.03 3.39 16.56
CA PRO A 347 1.49 3.43 16.61
C PRO A 347 2.07 2.02 16.60
N PRO A 348 3.22 1.80 15.96
CA PRO A 348 3.96 0.57 16.13
C PRO A 348 4.48 0.43 17.57
N PRO A 349 4.77 -0.81 18.03
CA PRO A 349 5.55 -1.03 19.24
C PRO A 349 6.89 -0.29 19.17
N ALA A 350 7.39 0.17 20.32
CA ALA A 350 8.62 0.97 20.39
C ALA A 350 9.85 0.24 19.81
N GLN A 351 9.86 -1.09 19.86
CA GLN A 351 10.89 -1.93 19.25
C GLN A 351 10.29 -2.77 18.12
N VAL A 352 11.14 -3.23 17.19
CA VAL A 352 10.70 -4.18 16.17
C VAL A 352 10.55 -5.54 16.82
N GLU A 353 9.31 -5.98 17.02
CA GLU A 353 9.01 -7.34 17.49
C GLU A 353 9.30 -8.34 16.39
N LYS A 354 9.67 -9.59 16.72
CA LYS A 354 9.93 -10.67 15.74
C LYS A 354 8.69 -11.48 15.43
N GLU A 355 7.85 -11.72 16.43
CA GLU A 355 6.65 -12.52 16.33
C GLU A 355 5.48 -11.72 15.73
N ILE A 356 4.49 -12.42 15.19
CA ILE A 356 3.22 -11.84 14.71
C ILE A 356 2.29 -11.67 15.91
N GLY A 357 1.46 -10.62 15.90
CA GLY A 357 0.56 -10.32 17.02
C GLY A 357 1.05 -9.20 17.91
N GLU A 358 1.60 -8.14 17.31
CA GLU A 358 2.00 -6.91 18.02
C GLU A 358 0.83 -6.33 18.82
N ARG A 359 1.13 -5.74 19.98
CA ARG A 359 0.13 -5.05 20.81
C ARG A 359 -0.49 -3.88 20.02
N ARG A 360 -1.82 -3.82 19.96
CA ARG A 360 -2.53 -2.84 19.12
C ARG A 360 -3.06 -1.66 19.92
N VAL A 361 -2.28 -0.61 20.04
CA VAL A 361 -2.78 0.67 20.58
C VAL A 361 -3.53 1.41 19.49
N ILE A 362 -4.70 1.96 19.83
CA ILE A 362 -5.53 2.77 18.91
C ILE A 362 -5.90 4.07 19.61
N ALA A 363 -5.85 5.20 18.89
CA ALA A 363 -6.32 6.49 19.41
C ALA A 363 -7.02 7.31 18.33
N PHE A 364 -7.80 8.29 18.77
CA PHE A 364 -8.36 9.34 17.92
C PHE A 364 -7.37 10.51 17.81
N HIS A 365 -6.91 10.83 16.60
CA HIS A 365 -5.93 11.90 16.42
C HIS A 365 -5.97 12.56 15.03
N GLY A 366 -5.39 13.76 14.93
CA GLY A 366 -5.18 14.43 13.65
C GLY A 366 -4.09 13.75 12.83
N THR A 367 -4.24 13.76 11.50
CA THR A 367 -3.33 13.13 10.54
C THR A 367 -2.90 14.09 9.45
N GLY A 368 -1.79 13.80 8.79
CA GLY A 368 -1.22 14.66 7.76
C GLY A 368 -0.76 13.86 6.56
N LEU A 369 -1.07 14.36 5.36
CA LEU A 369 -0.52 13.87 4.11
C LEU A 369 0.06 15.05 3.35
N SER A 370 1.28 14.96 2.87
CA SER A 370 1.87 16.01 2.03
C SER A 370 2.62 15.37 0.87
N ILE A 371 2.60 16.05 -0.26
CA ILE A 371 3.41 15.72 -1.43
C ILE A 371 4.23 16.93 -1.87
N ALA A 372 5.41 16.71 -2.43
CA ALA A 372 6.20 17.76 -3.06
C ALA A 372 6.51 17.40 -4.53
N PRO A 373 6.96 18.37 -5.36
CA PRO A 373 7.23 18.12 -6.78
C PRO A 373 8.18 16.95 -7.02
N PRO A 374 8.10 16.28 -8.19
CA PRO A 374 8.95 15.13 -8.47
C PRO A 374 10.41 15.53 -8.56
N ILE A 375 11.29 14.70 -8.03
CA ILE A 375 12.73 14.96 -8.04
C ILE A 375 13.35 14.34 -9.30
N ASP A 376 13.97 15.19 -10.11
CA ASP A 376 14.67 14.81 -11.34
C ASP A 376 16.02 14.17 -11.01
N PHE A 377 16.14 12.87 -11.30
CA PHE A 377 17.38 12.12 -11.08
C PHE A 377 18.56 12.75 -11.80
N ASN A 378 18.39 13.22 -13.04
CA ASN A 378 19.50 13.73 -13.84
C ASN A 378 20.09 15.00 -13.22
N LYS A 379 19.24 15.86 -12.65
CA LYS A 379 19.67 17.08 -11.95
C LYS A 379 20.41 16.76 -10.65
N ILE A 380 19.95 15.75 -9.90
CA ILE A 380 20.62 15.36 -8.65
C ILE A 380 21.94 14.63 -8.91
N SER A 381 21.99 13.82 -9.97
CA SER A 381 23.20 13.10 -10.36
C SER A 381 24.24 13.96 -11.09
N ASP A 382 23.89 15.21 -11.42
CA ASP A 382 24.80 16.12 -12.10
C ASP A 382 25.99 16.45 -11.18
N GLY A 383 27.20 16.17 -11.65
CA GLY A 383 28.43 16.33 -10.88
C GLY A 383 28.77 15.18 -9.92
N CYS A 384 27.97 14.12 -9.81
CA CYS A 384 28.37 12.92 -9.08
C CYS A 384 29.50 12.18 -9.84
N GLU A 385 30.52 11.73 -9.10
CA GLU A 385 31.70 11.08 -9.68
C GLU A 385 31.40 9.68 -10.23
N ASN A 386 30.40 9.00 -9.65
CA ASN A 386 30.07 7.63 -10.00
C ASN A 386 28.59 7.27 -9.74
N PRO A 387 28.09 6.14 -10.29
CA PRO A 387 26.69 5.74 -10.12
C PRO A 387 26.25 5.45 -8.69
N GLU A 388 27.18 5.06 -7.80
CA GLU A 388 26.87 4.78 -6.39
C GLU A 388 26.62 6.08 -5.63
N GLU A 389 27.43 7.10 -5.88
CA GLU A 389 27.22 8.44 -5.33
C GLU A 389 25.89 9.05 -5.82
N ALA A 390 25.62 8.97 -7.13
CA ALA A 390 24.35 9.45 -7.71
C ALA A 390 23.12 8.76 -7.09
N LYS A 391 23.23 7.46 -6.82
CA LYS A 391 22.20 6.68 -6.12
C LYS A 391 21.93 7.23 -4.71
N VAL A 392 23.00 7.44 -3.93
CA VAL A 392 22.90 7.93 -2.55
C VAL A 392 22.35 9.35 -2.53
N ALA A 393 22.87 10.24 -3.38
CA ALA A 393 22.42 11.63 -3.49
C ALA A 393 20.93 11.72 -3.84
N TYR A 394 20.46 10.91 -4.80
CA TYR A 394 19.04 10.87 -5.16
C TYR A 394 18.13 10.39 -4.03
N SER A 395 18.54 9.31 -3.34
CA SER A 395 17.80 8.82 -2.17
C SER A 395 17.76 9.86 -1.05
N GLN A 396 18.87 10.57 -0.83
CA GLN A 396 18.95 11.62 0.19
C GLN A 396 18.04 12.81 -0.16
N ALA A 397 18.03 13.27 -1.41
CA ALA A 397 17.16 14.37 -1.83
C ALA A 397 15.67 14.06 -1.62
N LEU A 398 15.25 12.82 -1.92
CA LEU A 398 13.88 12.36 -1.64
C LEU A 398 13.59 12.34 -0.13
N TYR A 399 14.51 11.79 0.66
CA TYR A 399 14.38 11.72 2.11
C TYR A 399 14.32 13.10 2.77
N ASP A 400 15.15 14.05 2.33
CA ASP A 400 15.16 15.42 2.84
C ASP A 400 13.85 16.14 2.53
N SER A 401 13.30 15.94 1.33
CA SER A 401 11.98 16.46 0.96
C SER A 401 10.86 15.87 1.83
N VAL A 402 10.88 14.56 2.09
CA VAL A 402 9.92 13.90 2.99
C VAL A 402 10.04 14.46 4.41
N ASN A 403 11.26 14.68 4.92
CA ASN A 403 11.46 15.28 6.24
C ASN A 403 10.97 16.74 6.33
N GLN A 404 11.23 17.56 5.31
CA GLN A 404 10.73 18.94 5.27
C GLN A 404 9.21 18.97 5.36
N GLN A 405 8.55 18.16 4.54
CA GLN A 405 7.10 18.04 4.52
C GLN A 405 6.55 17.51 5.86
N TYR A 406 7.18 16.47 6.41
CA TYR A 406 6.80 15.89 7.69
C TYR A 406 6.87 16.90 8.84
N ASN A 407 7.92 17.73 8.87
CA ASN A 407 8.07 18.77 9.90
C ASN A 407 6.98 19.85 9.82
N VAL A 408 6.51 20.18 8.62
CA VAL A 408 5.36 21.08 8.43
C VAL A 408 4.08 20.45 8.96
N LEU A 409 3.82 19.18 8.63
CA LEU A 409 2.67 18.43 9.16
C LEU A 409 2.72 18.33 10.70
N ARG A 410 3.90 18.02 11.26
CA ARG A 410 4.15 17.97 12.71
C ARG A 410 3.85 19.31 13.37
N SER A 411 4.28 20.41 12.76
CA SER A 411 4.02 21.77 13.27
C SER A 411 2.53 22.13 13.21
N ALA A 412 1.82 21.72 12.15
CA ALA A 412 0.38 21.92 12.02
C ALA A 412 -0.42 21.16 13.06
N ILE A 413 -0.09 19.88 13.26
CA ILE A 413 -0.87 18.92 14.06
C ILE A 413 -0.42 18.95 15.52
N HIS A 414 0.81 18.51 15.81
CA HIS A 414 1.33 18.46 17.18
C HIS A 414 1.71 19.85 17.71
N GLY A 415 2.23 20.71 16.85
CA GLY A 415 2.50 22.12 17.17
C GLY A 415 1.26 23.00 17.23
N LYS A 416 0.08 22.46 16.84
CA LYS A 416 -1.23 23.14 16.86
C LYS A 416 -1.26 24.45 16.06
N GLN A 417 -0.38 24.61 15.07
CA GLN A 417 -0.35 25.80 14.22
C GLN A 417 -1.41 25.75 13.10
N GLY A 418 -1.96 24.57 12.82
CA GLY A 418 -2.87 24.33 11.72
C GLY A 418 -2.35 24.84 10.38
N LEU A 419 -3.18 25.54 9.61
CA LEU A 419 -2.81 26.09 8.29
C LEU A 419 -1.63 27.07 8.35
N ALA A 420 -1.39 27.72 9.49
CA ALA A 420 -0.30 28.68 9.66
C ALA A 420 1.10 28.02 9.67
N ALA A 421 1.18 26.69 9.79
CA ALA A 421 2.44 25.95 9.62
C ALA A 421 2.93 25.92 8.16
N SER A 422 2.09 26.32 7.20
CA SER A 422 2.44 26.33 5.78
C SER A 422 3.72 27.14 5.53
N ILE A 423 4.56 26.63 4.64
CA ILE A 423 5.78 27.29 4.16
C ILE A 423 5.72 27.41 2.62
N PRO A 424 6.60 28.19 1.97
CA PRO A 424 6.53 28.36 0.51
C PRO A 424 6.54 27.07 -0.31
N THR A 425 7.13 25.99 0.21
CA THR A 425 7.19 24.68 -0.45
C THR A 425 6.10 23.70 -0.02
N VAL A 426 5.31 24.02 1.01
CA VAL A 426 4.23 23.16 1.54
C VAL A 426 3.04 24.03 1.94
N SER A 427 2.02 24.08 1.08
CA SER A 427 0.75 24.76 1.33
C SER A 427 -0.26 23.77 1.90
N LEU A 428 -0.66 23.95 3.17
CA LEU A 428 -1.62 23.09 3.84
C LEU A 428 -3.06 23.48 3.50
N SER A 429 -3.95 22.49 3.52
CA SER A 429 -5.39 22.62 3.29
C SER A 429 -6.18 21.54 4.06
N GLN A 430 -7.50 21.73 4.18
CA GLN A 430 -8.43 20.75 4.77
C GLN A 430 -9.58 20.50 3.78
N PRO A 431 -9.41 19.62 2.78
CA PRO A 431 -10.34 19.49 1.63
C PRO A 431 -11.71 18.84 1.92
N TRP A 432 -12.06 18.70 3.18
CA TRP A 432 -13.34 18.16 3.66
C TRP A 432 -14.14 19.17 4.49
N GLN A 433 -13.57 20.35 4.76
CA GLN A 433 -14.25 21.44 5.46
C GLN A 433 -15.05 22.33 4.52
#